data_AF-A0A9D1M7Q6-F1
#
_entry.id   AF-A0A9D1M7Q6-F1
#
_cell.length_a   1.000
_cell.length_b   1.000
_cell.length_c   1.000
_cell.angle_alpha   90.00
_cell.angle_beta   90.00
_cell.angle_gamma   90.00
#
_symmetry.space_group_name_H-M   'P 1'
#
loop_
_entity.id
_entity.type
_entity.pdbx_description
1 polymer ?
#
loop_
_entity_poly.entity_id
_entity_poly.type
_entity_poly.pdbx_seq_one_letter_code
_entity_poly.pdbx_strand_id
1 'polypeptide(L)'
;MKNKWNKIFNTLTAADQELRSYIASCGNAVKMKAFVKLWESLKTDANDIDAVMSVDAVTVNTPFKDASVSETWSTWKSYLLEQHGIVMGSRSERAALDLLFKWSDGNPEKAINIVNYAMAFQYRSFFKVTEKDEKIPTSYESDNF
;
A
#
# COMPACT_ATOMS: atom_id res chain seq x y z
N MET A 1 -1.43 -5.17 5.00
CA MET A 1 -0.95 -6.38 4.30
C MET A 1 0.14 -7.10 5.09
N LYS A 2 1.29 -6.47 5.40
CA LYS A 2 2.41 -7.08 6.14
C LYS A 2 2.01 -7.79 7.44
N ASN A 3 1.16 -7.17 8.27
CA ASN A 3 0.69 -7.79 9.52
C ASN A 3 -0.23 -9.01 9.31
N LYS A 4 -1.09 -8.98 8.27
CA LYS A 4 -1.94 -10.13 7.91
C LYS A 4 -1.10 -11.29 7.36
N TRP A 5 -0.09 -10.97 6.56
CA TRP A 5 0.84 -11.97 6.01
C TRP A 5 1.69 -12.63 7.11
N ASN A 6 2.22 -11.83 8.05
CA ASN A 6 2.94 -12.35 9.21
C ASN A 6 2.06 -13.24 10.09
N LYS A 7 0.78 -12.91 10.27
CA LYS A 7 -0.19 -13.74 11.00
C LYS A 7 -0.34 -15.11 10.31
N ILE A 8 -0.56 -15.14 9.00
CA ILE A 8 -0.71 -16.39 8.24
C ILE A 8 0.57 -17.23 8.29
N PHE A 9 1.72 -16.59 8.13
CA PHE A 9 3.01 -17.28 8.19
C PHE A 9 3.27 -17.92 9.56
N ASN A 10 2.94 -17.21 10.64
CA ASN A 10 3.03 -17.74 12.00
C ASN A 10 2.05 -18.91 12.22
N THR A 11 0.81 -18.80 11.74
CA THR A 11 -0.19 -19.89 11.81
C THR A 11 0.26 -21.10 10.99
N LEU A 12 0.86 -20.90 9.81
CA LEU A 12 1.42 -21.97 8.98
C LEU A 12 2.56 -22.70 9.69
N THR A 13 3.46 -21.93 10.32
CA THR A 13 4.60 -22.49 11.08
C THR A 13 4.12 -23.30 12.27
N ALA A 14 3.11 -22.81 12.99
CA ALA A 14 2.48 -23.54 14.09
C ALA A 14 1.78 -24.83 13.61
N ALA A 15 1.10 -24.80 12.46
CA ALA A 15 0.49 -25.99 11.86
C ALA A 15 1.54 -27.03 11.44
N ASP A 16 2.67 -26.63 10.84
CA ASP A 16 3.78 -27.55 10.52
C ASP A 16 4.38 -28.19 11.78
N GLN A 17 4.54 -27.40 12.85
CA GLN A 17 5.07 -27.90 14.12
C GLN A 17 4.12 -28.92 14.77
N GLU A 18 2.81 -28.68 14.76
CA GLU A 18 1.82 -29.65 15.25
C GLU A 18 1.76 -30.91 14.38
N LEU A 19 1.90 -30.79 13.06
CA LEU A 19 1.97 -31.95 12.16
C LEU A 19 3.20 -32.82 12.44
N ARG A 20 4.38 -32.21 12.63
CA ARG A 20 5.61 -32.92 13.03
C ARG A 20 5.46 -33.58 14.40
N SER A 21 4.84 -32.88 15.35
CA SER A 21 4.54 -33.37 16.70
C SER A 21 3.57 -34.56 16.69
N TYR A 22 2.64 -34.59 15.73
CA TYR A 22 1.75 -35.73 15.49
C TYR A 22 2.48 -36.93 14.89
N ILE A 23 3.28 -36.73 13.84
CA ILE A 23 4.08 -37.79 13.19
C ILE A 23 5.06 -38.42 14.19
N ALA A 24 5.74 -37.60 14.99
CA ALA A 24 6.65 -38.06 16.04
C ALA A 24 5.94 -38.82 17.18
N SER A 25 4.62 -38.63 17.32
CA SER A 25 3.80 -39.33 18.33
C SER A 25 3.15 -40.63 17.83
N CYS A 26 3.54 -41.12 16.64
CA CYS A 26 2.97 -42.32 16.02
C CYS A 26 1.43 -42.30 15.91
N GLY A 27 0.84 -41.14 15.60
CA GLY A 27 -0.58 -41.09 15.28
C GLY A 27 -1.52 -40.70 16.43
N ASN A 28 -1.08 -39.92 17.42
CA ASN A 28 -1.94 -39.48 18.52
C ASN A 28 -3.13 -38.61 18.04
N ALA A 29 -4.35 -39.10 18.20
CA ALA A 29 -5.59 -38.45 17.76
C ALA A 29 -5.82 -37.04 18.34
N VAL A 30 -5.27 -36.73 19.53
CA VAL A 30 -5.40 -35.40 20.15
C VAL A 30 -4.60 -34.35 19.38
N LYS A 31 -3.37 -34.69 18.98
CA LYS A 31 -2.50 -33.79 18.20
C LYS A 31 -3.02 -33.62 16.77
N MET A 32 -3.64 -34.66 16.20
CA MET A 32 -4.34 -34.54 14.91
C MET A 32 -5.48 -33.52 14.98
N LYS A 33 -6.31 -33.53 16.04
CA LYS A 33 -7.39 -32.54 16.20
C LYS A 33 -6.86 -31.11 16.34
N ALA A 34 -5.73 -30.91 17.02
CA ALA A 34 -5.08 -29.61 17.13
C ALA A 34 -4.59 -29.10 15.77
N PHE A 35 -3.93 -29.96 14.98
CA PHE A 35 -3.52 -29.65 13.61
C PHE A 35 -4.72 -29.30 12.71
N VAL A 36 -5.77 -30.13 12.71
CA VAL A 36 -6.98 -29.89 11.88
C VAL A 36 -7.61 -28.54 12.20
N LYS A 37 -7.70 -28.16 13.47
CA LYS A 37 -8.23 -26.85 13.88
C LYS A 37 -7.38 -25.68 13.36
N LEU A 38 -6.05 -25.79 13.44
CA LEU A 38 -5.14 -24.78 12.89
C LEU A 38 -5.23 -24.70 11.36
N TRP A 39 -5.37 -25.85 10.71
CA TRP A 39 -5.52 -25.95 9.26
C TRP A 39 -6.83 -25.34 8.76
N GLU A 40 -7.95 -25.55 9.46
CA GLU A 40 -9.23 -24.90 9.16
C GLU A 40 -9.19 -23.38 9.36
N SER A 41 -8.49 -22.91 10.41
CA SER A 41 -8.24 -21.47 10.60
C SER A 41 -7.41 -20.89 9.46
N LEU A 42 -6.38 -21.61 9.00
CA LEU A 42 -5.54 -21.18 7.87
C LEU A 42 -6.35 -21.11 6.57
N LYS A 43 -7.22 -22.08 6.29
CA LYS A 43 -8.13 -22.04 5.14
C LYS A 43 -9.06 -20.83 5.18
N THR A 44 -9.58 -20.51 6.36
CA THR A 44 -10.46 -19.35 6.56
C THR A 44 -9.69 -18.04 6.32
N ASP A 45 -8.52 -17.88 6.94
CA ASP A 45 -7.65 -16.70 6.72
C ASP A 45 -7.22 -16.58 5.24
N ALA A 46 -7.01 -17.69 4.54
CA ALA A 46 -6.67 -17.71 3.11
C ALA A 46 -7.86 -17.31 2.22
N ASN A 47 -9.07 -17.81 2.50
CA ASN A 47 -10.29 -17.42 1.79
C ASN A 47 -10.59 -15.92 1.99
N ASP A 48 -10.34 -15.38 3.19
CA ASP A 48 -10.50 -13.96 3.46
C ASP A 48 -9.50 -13.09 2.69
N ILE A 49 -8.27 -13.59 2.46
CA ILE A 49 -7.33 -12.93 1.56
C ILE A 49 -7.81 -13.00 0.12
N ASP A 50 -8.26 -14.17 -0.33
CA ASP A 50 -8.70 -14.37 -1.71
C ASP A 50 -9.90 -13.46 -2.04
N ALA A 51 -10.86 -13.32 -1.12
CA ALA A 51 -12.00 -12.41 -1.27
C ALA A 51 -11.60 -10.92 -1.34
N VAL A 52 -10.47 -10.53 -0.71
CA VAL A 52 -9.93 -9.17 -0.81
C VAL A 52 -9.11 -8.97 -2.09
N MET A 53 -8.47 -10.04 -2.57
CA MET A 53 -7.67 -10.04 -3.80
C MET A 53 -8.50 -10.24 -5.07
N SER A 54 -9.72 -10.78 -4.97
CA SER A 54 -10.63 -11.05 -6.09
C SER A 54 -11.30 -9.81 -6.67
N VAL A 55 -10.94 -8.62 -6.22
CA VAL A 55 -11.42 -7.38 -6.82
C VAL A 55 -10.54 -7.06 -8.01
N ASP A 56 -11.06 -7.29 -9.22
CA ASP A 56 -10.33 -7.01 -10.46
C ASP A 56 -9.73 -5.60 -10.45
N ALA A 57 -8.45 -5.54 -10.80
CA ALA A 57 -7.74 -4.30 -10.97
C ALA A 57 -8.31 -3.56 -12.19
N VAL A 58 -8.80 -2.35 -11.99
CA VAL A 58 -9.24 -1.49 -13.09
C VAL A 58 -7.98 -0.95 -13.78
N THR A 59 -7.99 -0.89 -15.10
CA THR A 59 -6.93 -0.21 -15.86
C THR A 59 -6.89 1.26 -15.45
N VAL A 60 -5.74 1.70 -14.92
CA VAL A 60 -5.50 3.08 -14.53
C VAL A 60 -4.67 3.73 -15.63
N ASN A 61 -5.27 4.70 -16.33
CA ASN A 61 -4.57 5.53 -17.31
C ASN A 61 -4.34 6.92 -16.70
N THR A 62 -3.14 7.46 -16.86
CA THR A 62 -2.86 8.83 -16.48
C THR A 62 -3.53 9.78 -17.50
N PRO A 63 -4.27 10.80 -17.05
CA PRO A 63 -4.87 11.79 -17.96
C PRO A 63 -3.81 12.75 -18.53
N PHE A 64 -2.60 12.75 -17.98
CA PHE A 64 -1.46 13.55 -18.42
C PHE A 64 -0.65 12.81 -19.48
N LYS A 65 -0.29 13.50 -20.56
CA LYS A 65 0.61 12.97 -21.60
C LYS A 65 2.09 13.09 -21.24
N ASP A 66 2.39 13.86 -20.19
CA ASP A 66 3.74 14.16 -19.77
C ASP A 66 4.35 13.00 -18.95
N ALA A 67 5.57 12.59 -19.31
CA ALA A 67 6.28 11.51 -18.63
C ALA A 67 6.68 11.89 -17.19
N SER A 68 6.99 13.18 -16.94
CA SER A 68 7.40 13.67 -15.62
C SER A 68 6.31 13.51 -14.56
N VAL A 69 5.04 13.68 -14.94
CA VAL A 69 3.90 13.44 -14.06
C VAL A 69 3.77 11.96 -13.73
N SER A 70 4.02 11.08 -14.71
CA SER A 70 3.97 9.63 -14.51
C SER A 70 5.07 9.14 -13.57
N GLU A 71 6.28 9.70 -13.69
CA GLU A 71 7.39 9.45 -12.78
C GLU A 71 7.08 9.94 -11.36
N THR A 72 6.61 11.19 -11.24
CA THR A 72 6.22 11.78 -9.95
C THR A 72 5.10 10.96 -9.28
N TRP A 73 4.15 10.46 -10.08
CA TRP A 73 3.07 9.60 -9.58
C TRP A 73 3.58 8.23 -9.10
N SER A 74 4.57 7.65 -9.79
CA SER A 74 5.24 6.44 -9.32
C SER A 74 5.94 6.67 -7.99
N THR A 75 6.64 7.80 -7.85
CA THR A 75 7.29 8.22 -6.59
C THR A 75 6.27 8.39 -5.47
N TRP A 76 5.12 9.02 -5.72
CA TRP A 76 4.04 9.16 -4.74
C TRP A 76 3.54 7.81 -4.22
N LYS A 77 3.33 6.84 -5.11
CA LYS A 77 2.90 5.49 -4.71
C LYS A 77 3.96 4.79 -3.86
N SER A 78 5.23 4.90 -4.23
CA SER A 78 6.35 4.38 -3.45
C SER A 78 6.42 5.05 -2.07
N TYR A 79 6.26 6.38 -2.02
CA TYR A 79 6.21 7.16 -0.79
C TYR A 79 5.08 6.70 0.14
N LEU A 80 3.86 6.50 -0.37
CA LEU A 80 2.73 6.01 0.45
C LEU A 80 2.99 4.62 1.02
N LEU A 81 3.62 3.75 0.24
CA LEU A 81 3.99 2.42 0.70
C LEU A 81 5.09 2.47 1.75
N GLU A 82 6.15 3.25 1.50
CA GLU A 82 7.32 3.34 2.37
C GLU A 82 6.99 4.02 3.69
N GLN A 83 6.38 5.19 3.65
CA GLN A 83 6.17 6.05 4.82
C GLN A 83 4.93 5.66 5.61
N HIS A 84 3.88 5.16 4.94
CA HIS A 84 2.59 4.90 5.58
C HIS A 84 2.12 3.44 5.47
N GLY A 85 2.83 2.57 4.73
CA GLY A 85 2.42 1.18 4.52
C GLY A 85 1.14 1.05 3.68
N ILE A 86 0.79 2.09 2.90
CA ILE A 86 -0.45 2.16 2.12
C ILE A 86 -0.15 1.70 0.68
N VAL A 87 -0.82 0.64 0.25
CA VAL A 87 -0.87 0.24 -1.16
C VAL A 87 -2.09 0.90 -1.79
N MET A 88 -1.87 1.73 -2.80
CA MET A 88 -2.96 2.41 -3.50
C MET A 88 -3.72 1.42 -4.40
N GLY A 89 -5.01 1.22 -4.13
CA GLY A 89 -5.87 0.37 -4.95
C GLY A 89 -6.28 1.07 -6.26
N SER A 90 -6.44 0.31 -7.35
CA SER A 90 -6.70 0.82 -8.71
C SER A 90 -7.84 1.86 -8.81
N ARG A 91 -8.96 1.65 -8.11
CA ARG A 91 -10.09 2.61 -8.10
C ARG A 91 -9.74 3.91 -7.38
N SER A 92 -9.03 3.81 -6.25
CA SER A 92 -8.54 4.97 -5.51
C SER A 92 -7.48 5.72 -6.31
N GLU A 93 -6.61 5.00 -7.02
CA GLU A 93 -5.60 5.58 -7.90
C GLU A 93 -6.24 6.38 -9.02
N ARG A 94 -7.23 5.80 -9.71
CA ARG A 94 -7.98 6.49 -10.76
C ARG A 94 -8.65 7.76 -10.25
N ALA A 95 -9.37 7.68 -9.12
CA ALA A 95 -10.03 8.84 -8.54
C ALA A 95 -9.04 9.93 -8.11
N ALA A 96 -7.88 9.54 -7.58
CA ALA A 96 -6.84 10.47 -7.16
C ALA A 96 -6.18 11.16 -8.38
N LEU A 97 -5.94 10.44 -9.47
CA LEU A 97 -5.45 11.02 -10.73
C LEU A 97 -6.47 11.98 -11.36
N ASP A 98 -7.77 11.64 -11.32
CA ASP A 98 -8.84 12.52 -11.82
C ASP A 98 -8.91 13.82 -11.00
N LEU A 99 -8.78 13.73 -9.67
CA LEU A 99 -8.70 14.91 -8.79
C LEU A 99 -7.44 15.73 -9.05
N LEU A 100 -6.30 15.07 -9.23
CA LEU A 100 -5.04 15.74 -9.54
C LEU A 100 -5.13 16.54 -10.85
N PHE A 101 -5.69 15.93 -11.90
CA PHE A 101 -5.94 16.60 -13.18
C PHE A 101 -6.88 17.80 -13.03
N LYS A 102 -7.96 17.64 -12.26
CA LYS A 102 -8.91 18.73 -11.99
C LYS A 102 -8.28 19.88 -11.19
N TRP A 103 -7.45 19.57 -10.19
CA TRP A 103 -6.83 20.59 -9.34
C TRP A 103 -5.66 21.30 -10.01
N SER A 104 -4.95 20.61 -10.89
CA SER A 104 -3.88 21.19 -11.69
C SER A 104 -4.40 21.91 -12.94
N ASP A 105 -5.69 21.83 -13.23
CA ASP A 105 -6.31 22.34 -14.47
C ASP A 105 -5.63 21.77 -15.72
N GLY A 106 -5.27 20.47 -15.66
CA GLY A 106 -4.53 19.76 -16.70
C GLY A 106 -3.06 20.16 -16.86
N ASN A 107 -2.54 21.11 -16.06
CA ASN A 107 -1.15 21.55 -16.14
C ASN A 107 -0.22 20.52 -15.43
N PRO A 108 0.81 19.97 -16.12
CA PRO A 108 1.75 19.00 -15.56
C PRO A 108 2.56 19.53 -14.36
N GLU A 109 3.11 20.74 -14.46
CA GLU A 109 3.95 21.33 -13.39
C GLU A 109 3.14 21.54 -12.11
N LYS A 110 1.90 22.02 -12.23
CA LYS A 110 1.00 22.17 -11.08
C LYS A 110 0.67 20.83 -10.44
N ALA A 111 0.45 19.79 -11.23
CA ALA A 111 0.21 18.44 -10.71
C ALA A 111 1.41 17.91 -9.92
N ILE A 112 2.62 18.10 -10.46
CA ILE A 112 3.88 17.73 -9.80
C ILE A 112 4.04 18.49 -8.48
N ASN A 113 3.79 19.80 -8.49
CA ASN A 113 3.90 20.62 -7.27
C ASN A 113 2.92 20.18 -6.18
N ILE A 114 1.67 19.85 -6.52
CA ILE A 114 0.68 19.34 -5.56
C ILE A 114 1.18 18.05 -4.89
N VAL A 115 1.71 17.12 -5.68
CA VAL A 115 2.21 15.83 -5.16
C VAL A 115 3.47 16.02 -4.32
N ASN A 116 4.42 16.82 -4.81
CA ASN A 116 5.66 17.12 -4.09
C ASN A 116 5.39 17.84 -2.77
N TYR A 117 4.45 18.78 -2.74
CA TYR A 117 4.02 19.44 -1.52
C TYR A 117 3.51 18.42 -0.50
N ALA A 118 2.61 17.51 -0.92
CA ALA A 118 2.09 16.49 -0.02
C ALA A 118 3.19 15.56 0.54
N MET A 119 4.18 15.19 -0.28
CA MET A 119 5.33 14.40 0.18
C MET A 119 6.22 15.18 1.16
N ALA A 120 6.52 16.45 0.87
CA ALA A 120 7.37 17.29 1.71
C ALA A 120 6.80 17.46 3.13
N PHE A 121 5.47 17.59 3.25
CA PHE A 121 4.78 17.70 4.53
C PHE A 121 4.32 16.36 5.13
N GLN A 122 4.79 15.26 4.55
CA GLN A 122 4.53 13.90 5.00
C GLN A 122 3.05 13.50 5.06
N TYR A 123 2.21 14.08 4.19
CA TYR A 123 0.78 13.80 4.19
C TYR A 123 0.44 12.45 3.58
N ARG A 124 -0.66 11.84 4.07
CA ARG A 124 -1.23 10.59 3.54
C ARG A 124 -2.13 10.79 2.31
N SER A 125 -2.42 12.04 1.97
CA SER A 125 -3.21 12.48 0.84
C SER A 125 -2.71 13.84 0.37
N PHE A 126 -2.88 14.14 -0.91
CA PHE A 126 -2.70 15.49 -1.43
C PHE A 126 -4.03 16.25 -1.49
N PHE A 127 -3.95 17.56 -1.57
CA PHE A 127 -5.07 18.49 -1.66
C PHE A 127 -4.72 19.62 -2.61
N LYS A 128 -5.73 20.41 -3.03
CA LYS A 128 -5.48 21.57 -3.88
C LYS A 128 -4.62 22.58 -3.11
N VAL A 129 -3.39 22.77 -3.57
CA VAL A 129 -2.48 23.81 -3.08
C VAL A 129 -3.01 25.15 -3.57
N THR A 130 -3.22 26.11 -2.65
CA THR A 130 -3.58 27.49 -3.00
C THR A 130 -2.31 28.35 -3.05
N GLU A 131 -2.36 29.51 -3.72
CA GLU A 131 -1.22 30.44 -3.81
C GLU A 131 -0.68 30.87 -2.43
N LYS A 132 -1.47 30.74 -1.36
CA LYS A 132 -1.03 31.01 0.02
C LYS A 132 -0.14 29.91 0.59
N ASP A 133 -0.29 28.67 0.10
CA ASP A 133 0.40 27.48 0.56
C ASP A 133 1.74 27.28 -0.18
N GLU A 134 1.94 27.93 -1.33
CA GLU A 134 3.16 27.87 -2.16
C GLU A 134 4.38 28.57 -1.53
N LYS A 135 4.21 29.26 -0.39
CA LYS A 135 5.33 29.78 0.41
C LYS A 135 6.02 28.63 1.14
N ILE A 136 6.79 27.84 0.40
CA ILE A 136 7.86 27.02 0.97
C ILE A 136 8.80 28.01 1.68
N PRO A 137 9.17 27.81 2.97
CA PRO A 137 10.25 28.58 3.56
C PRO A 137 11.52 28.26 2.75
N THR A 138 12.00 29.24 1.97
CA THR A 138 13.33 29.22 1.40
C THR A 138 14.34 29.32 2.54
N SER A 139 14.63 28.20 3.20
CA SER A 139 15.78 28.05 4.08
C SER A 139 16.72 26.98 3.52
N TYR A 140 17.13 27.19 2.28
CA TYR A 140 18.46 26.78 1.82
C TYR A 140 19.14 28.04 1.30
N GLU A 141 19.29 29.04 2.18
CA GLU A 141 20.42 29.94 2.04
C GLU A 141 21.66 29.10 2.26
N SER A 142 22.50 29.09 1.23
CA SER A 142 23.85 28.61 1.25
C SER A 142 24.62 29.23 2.42
N ASP A 143 24.72 28.51 3.52
CA ASP A 143 25.78 28.75 4.49
C ASP A 143 27.09 28.31 3.82
N ASN A 144 27.75 29.30 3.22
CA ASN A 144 29.15 29.25 2.85
C ASN A 144 29.98 28.84 4.08
N PHE A 145 30.67 27.71 3.98
CA PHE A 145 31.90 27.44 4.70
C PHE A 145 32.87 26.69 3.79
#